data_AF-A0A060Z003-F1
#
_entry.id   AF-A0A060Z003-F1
#
_cell.length_a   1.000
_cell.length_b   1.000
_cell.length_c   1.000
_cell.angle_alpha   90.00
_cell.angle_beta   90.00
_cell.angle_gamma   90.00
#
_symmetry.space_group_name_H-M   'P 1'
#
loop_
_entity.id
_entity.type
_entity.pdbx_description
1 polymer ?
#
loop_
_entity_poly.entity_id
_entity_poly.type
_entity_poly.pdbx_seq_one_letter_code
_entity_poly.pdbx_strand_id
1 'polypeptide(L)'
;MLNVETVLQEIRSWLDVHSREVVLLSFSHFLGLNQDLHTGLISTIRTIFTARLCPTTEVVTLRNLWSLGYQVIVSYEHSMVSLYSDLWPHIPYWWANKCKAEALIEEFEHRKQHGRPGNLQMTTYRII
;
A
#
# COMPACT_ATOMS: atom_id res chain seq x y z
N MET A 1 -2.02 24.36 -0.82
CA MET A 1 -0.87 23.43 -0.73
C MET A 1 -1.43 22.11 -0.22
N LEU A 2 -1.34 21.05 -1.02
CA LEU A 2 -1.85 19.71 -0.65
C LEU A 2 -0.88 19.12 0.38
N ASN A 3 -1.36 18.83 1.59
CA ASN A 3 -0.56 18.15 2.61
C ASN A 3 -0.92 16.64 2.61
N VAL A 4 -0.03 15.80 3.13
CA VAL A 4 -0.25 14.34 3.15
C VAL A 4 -1.48 13.97 3.97
N GLU A 5 -1.70 14.64 5.10
CA GLU A 5 -2.82 14.39 5.99
C GLU A 5 -4.18 14.59 5.30
N THR A 6 -4.36 15.69 4.57
CA THR A 6 -5.57 16.01 3.80
C THR A 6 -5.84 14.94 2.75
N VAL A 7 -4.81 14.48 2.02
CA VAL A 7 -4.97 13.38 1.06
C VAL A 7 -5.44 12.10 1.75
N LEU A 8 -4.85 11.76 2.90
CA LEU A 8 -5.26 10.57 3.66
C LEU A 8 -6.69 10.70 4.21
N GLN A 9 -7.10 11.90 4.62
CA GLN A 9 -8.48 12.19 5.05
C GLN A 9 -9.48 12.11 3.89
N GLU A 10 -9.11 12.57 2.69
CA GLU A 10 -9.94 12.44 1.49
C GLU A 10 -10.13 10.96 1.11
N ILE A 11 -9.05 10.17 1.13
CA ILE A 11 -9.12 8.71 0.92
C ILE A 11 -10.02 8.07 1.98
N ARG A 12 -9.84 8.44 3.25
CA ARG A 12 -10.66 7.94 4.37
C ARG A 12 -12.14 8.22 4.17
N SER A 13 -12.48 9.44 3.76
CA SER A 13 -13.86 9.86 3.50
C SER A 13 -14.45 9.14 2.28
N TRP A 14 -13.66 8.91 1.24
CA TRP A 14 -14.09 8.11 0.10
C TRP A 14 -14.37 6.65 0.51
N LEU A 15 -13.54 6.06 1.37
CA LEU A 15 -13.74 4.71 1.90
C LEU A 15 -14.98 4.59 2.81
N ASP A 16 -15.46 5.69 3.41
CA ASP A 16 -16.69 5.68 4.20
C ASP A 16 -17.93 5.38 3.35
N VAL A 17 -17.93 5.81 2.09
CA VAL A 17 -19.06 5.58 1.18
C VAL A 17 -18.83 4.42 0.20
N HIS A 18 -17.66 3.79 0.24
CA HIS A 18 -17.29 2.63 -0.60
C HIS A 18 -16.78 1.45 0.25
N SER A 19 -17.69 0.78 0.96
CA SER A 19 -17.34 -0.26 1.95
C SER A 19 -16.66 -1.53 1.40
N ARG A 20 -16.72 -1.76 0.08
CA ARG A 20 -16.08 -2.91 -0.59
C ARG A 20 -14.76 -2.56 -1.26
N GLU A 21 -14.37 -1.30 -1.25
CA GLU A 21 -13.11 -0.88 -1.84
C GLU A 21 -11.96 -1.06 -0.84
N VAL A 22 -10.83 -1.52 -1.36
CA VAL A 22 -9.60 -1.72 -0.61
C VAL A 22 -8.50 -0.94 -1.33
N VAL A 23 -7.81 -0.06 -0.60
CA VAL A 23 -6.72 0.75 -1.13
C VAL A 23 -5.37 0.25 -0.61
N LEU A 24 -4.39 0.27 -1.50
CA LEU A 24 -3.00 0.00 -1.18
C LEU A 24 -2.22 1.31 -1.25
N LEU A 25 -1.69 1.75 -0.11
CA LEU A 25 -0.90 2.97 -0.01
C LEU A 25 0.58 2.60 0.16
N SER A 26 1.43 3.05 -0.75
CA SER A 26 2.87 2.80 -0.70
C SER A 26 3.64 4.08 -0.40
N PHE A 27 4.21 4.18 0.79
CA PHE A 27 5.09 5.26 1.20
C PHE A 27 6.53 4.83 0.98
N SER A 28 7.22 5.49 0.05
CA SER A 28 8.55 5.12 -0.45
C SER A 28 9.31 6.36 -0.89
N HIS A 29 10.60 6.24 -1.17
CA HIS A 29 11.44 7.33 -1.68
C HIS A 29 11.41 8.61 -0.81
N PHE A 30 11.52 8.45 0.50
CA PHE A 30 11.54 9.58 1.43
C PHE A 30 12.79 10.44 1.21
N LEU A 31 12.59 11.76 1.07
CA LEU A 31 13.67 12.74 0.92
C LEU A 31 13.76 13.59 2.19
N GLY A 32 14.81 13.38 2.99
CA GLY A 32 15.13 14.25 4.13
C GLY A 32 14.20 14.10 5.34
N LEU A 33 13.43 13.01 5.45
CA LEU A 33 12.70 12.71 6.69
C LEU A 33 13.66 12.20 7.76
N ASN A 34 13.58 12.78 8.95
CA ASN A 34 14.23 12.25 10.14
C ASN A 34 13.29 11.25 10.87
N GLN A 35 13.79 10.62 11.92
CA GLN A 35 13.04 9.60 12.65
C GLN A 35 11.76 10.13 13.31
N ASP A 36 11.77 11.37 13.82
CA ASP A 36 10.58 11.99 14.42
C ASP A 36 9.50 12.26 13.37
N LEU A 37 9.89 12.71 12.18
CA LEU A 37 8.98 12.92 11.05
C LEU A 37 8.39 11.59 10.55
N HIS A 38 9.20 10.53 10.49
CA HIS A 38 8.68 9.18 10.18
C HIS A 38 7.65 8.73 11.22
N THR A 39 7.95 8.92 12.50
CA THR A 39 7.05 8.57 13.61
C THR A 39 5.76 9.37 13.54
N GLY A 40 5.85 10.68 13.27
CA GLY A 40 4.69 11.55 13.06
C GLY A 40 3.81 11.09 11.91
N LEU A 41 4.40 10.82 10.74
CA LEU A 41 3.65 10.33 9.57
C LEU A 41 2.96 9.00 9.84
N ILE A 42 3.65 8.04 10.47
CA ILE A 42 3.06 6.75 10.85
C ILE A 42 1.90 6.96 11.83
N SER A 43 2.08 7.82 12.83
CA SER A 43 1.01 8.18 13.77
C SER A 43 -0.20 8.77 13.05
N THR A 44 0.01 9.68 12.10
CA THR A 44 -1.06 10.26 11.28
C THR A 44 -1.81 9.18 10.49
N ILE A 45 -1.10 8.30 9.78
CA ILE A 45 -1.70 7.19 9.02
C ILE A 45 -2.58 6.31 9.93
N ARG A 46 -2.05 5.90 11.08
CA ARG A 46 -2.74 5.04 12.04
C ARG A 46 -3.96 5.74 12.66
N THR A 47 -3.85 7.03 12.94
CA THR A 47 -4.95 7.82 13.51
C THR A 47 -6.08 8.02 12.50
N ILE A 48 -5.77 8.16 11.21
CA ILE A 48 -6.79 8.36 10.18
C ILE A 48 -7.52 7.05 9.88
N PHE A 49 -6.79 5.97 9.62
CA PHE A 49 -7.39 4.71 9.15
C PHE A 49 -7.80 3.77 10.27
N THR A 50 -7.18 3.86 11.45
CA THR A 50 -7.54 3.12 12.67
C THR A 50 -7.81 1.64 12.40
N ALA A 51 -9.02 1.17 12.68
CA ALA A 51 -9.46 -0.22 12.51
C ALA A 51 -9.53 -0.70 11.05
N ARG A 52 -9.40 0.21 10.08
CA ARG A 52 -9.41 -0.14 8.64
C ARG A 52 -8.06 -0.60 8.13
N LEU A 53 -6.99 -0.42 8.91
CA LEU A 53 -5.65 -0.91 8.57
C LEU A 53 -5.57 -2.42 8.72
N CYS A 54 -5.14 -3.09 7.66
CA CYS A 54 -4.93 -4.53 7.64
C CYS A 54 -3.56 -4.88 8.26
N PRO A 55 -3.52 -5.69 9.34
CA PRO A 55 -2.27 -6.19 9.90
C PRO A 55 -1.54 -7.14 8.97
N THR A 56 -0.21 -7.17 9.07
CA THR A 56 0.70 -8.08 8.35
C THR A 56 0.49 -9.56 8.66
N THR A 57 -0.14 -9.88 9.78
CA THR A 57 -0.48 -11.26 10.17
C THR A 57 -1.71 -11.80 9.44
N GLU A 58 -2.47 -10.95 8.77
CA GLU A 58 -3.72 -11.36 8.12
C GLU A 58 -3.48 -12.03 6.77
N VAL A 59 -4.30 -13.03 6.48
CA VAL A 59 -4.36 -13.64 5.15
C VAL A 59 -5.12 -12.70 4.22
N VAL A 60 -4.38 -11.97 3.38
CA VAL A 60 -4.94 -10.97 2.48
C VAL A 60 -5.72 -11.65 1.36
N THR A 61 -7.04 -11.66 1.48
CA THR A 61 -7.97 -11.93 0.40
C THR A 61 -9.07 -10.89 0.46
N LEU A 62 -9.63 -10.47 -0.68
CA LEU A 62 -10.72 -9.48 -0.68
C LEU A 62 -11.88 -9.90 0.24
N ARG A 63 -12.23 -11.19 0.21
CA ARG A 63 -13.25 -11.76 1.10
C ARG A 63 -12.92 -11.53 2.57
N ASN A 64 -11.69 -11.85 3.00
CA ASN A 64 -11.29 -11.67 4.39
C ASN A 64 -11.28 -10.20 4.79
N LEU A 65 -10.68 -9.34 3.96
CA LEU A 65 -10.62 -7.90 4.20
C LEU A 65 -12.01 -7.30 4.41
N TRP A 66 -12.96 -7.60 3.52
CA TRP A 66 -14.34 -7.13 3.65
C TRP A 66 -15.03 -7.68 4.90
N SER A 67 -14.85 -8.97 5.20
CA SER A 67 -15.48 -9.59 6.37
C SER A 67 -14.95 -9.04 7.70
N LEU A 68 -13.68 -8.62 7.74
CA LEU A 68 -13.01 -8.08 8.92
C LEU A 68 -13.05 -6.54 8.98
N GLY A 69 -13.59 -5.89 7.95
CA GLY A 69 -13.68 -4.42 7.88
C GLY A 69 -12.37 -3.71 7.54
N TYR A 70 -11.35 -4.46 7.08
CA TYR A 70 -10.11 -3.88 6.59
C TYR A 70 -10.28 -3.32 5.19
N GLN A 71 -9.80 -2.09 4.99
CA GLN A 71 -9.89 -1.39 3.70
C GLN A 71 -8.56 -0.77 3.27
N VAL A 72 -7.55 -0.74 4.14
CA VAL A 72 -6.28 -0.08 3.84
C VAL A 72 -5.13 -1.02 4.15
N ILE A 73 -4.27 -1.23 3.16
CA ILE A 73 -2.96 -1.86 3.35
C ILE A 73 -1.91 -0.77 3.12
N VAL A 74 -1.00 -0.61 4.08
CA VAL A 74 0.06 0.41 4.00
C VAL A 74 1.41 -0.28 3.87
N SER A 75 2.07 -0.10 2.74
CA SER A 75 3.48 -0.42 2.53
C SER A 75 4.34 0.78 2.91
N TYR A 76 5.42 0.56 3.67
CA TYR A 76 6.28 1.64 4.13
C TYR A 76 7.76 1.28 3.95
N GLU A 77 8.54 2.09 3.24
CA GLU A 77 9.96 1.82 2.94
C GLU A 77 10.89 2.42 4.01
N HIS A 78 10.83 1.89 5.24
CA HIS A 78 11.71 2.31 6.33
C HIS A 78 11.90 1.18 7.36
N SER A 79 13.03 1.16 8.07
CA SER A 79 13.34 0.13 9.07
C SER A 79 12.31 0.05 10.20
N MET A 80 11.62 1.16 10.47
CA MET A 80 10.55 1.23 11.48
C MET A 80 9.37 0.28 11.22
N VAL A 81 9.19 -0.25 10.01
CA VAL A 81 8.16 -1.25 9.71
C VAL A 81 8.16 -2.41 10.71
N SER A 82 9.34 -2.85 11.16
CA SER A 82 9.43 -3.95 12.13
C SER A 82 8.81 -3.65 13.50
N LEU A 83 8.51 -2.38 13.79
CA LEU A 83 7.89 -1.93 15.04
C LEU A 83 6.37 -1.89 14.98
N TYR A 84 5.77 -2.02 13.79
CA TYR A 84 4.34 -1.82 13.57
C TYR A 84 3.74 -3.01 12.81
N SER A 85 2.88 -3.78 13.48
CA SER A 85 2.22 -4.95 12.89
C SER A 85 1.24 -4.60 11.76
N ASP A 86 0.83 -3.33 11.68
CA ASP A 86 -0.08 -2.75 10.68
C ASP A 86 0.65 -2.03 9.53
N LEU A 87 1.99 -2.09 9.49
CA LEU A 87 2.79 -1.65 8.35
C LEU A 87 3.38 -2.84 7.61
N TRP A 88 3.13 -2.89 6.31
CA TRP A 88 3.67 -3.89 5.43
C TRP A 88 5.06 -3.48 4.94
N PRO A 89 5.96 -4.46 4.69
CA PRO A 89 7.25 -4.16 4.10
C PRO A 89 7.08 -3.55 2.71
N HIS A 90 8.13 -2.86 2.26
CA HIS A 90 8.17 -2.25 0.94
C HIS A 90 7.73 -3.24 -0.14
N ILE A 91 6.76 -2.82 -0.94
CA ILE A 91 6.32 -3.57 -2.11
C ILE A 91 7.26 -3.24 -3.26
N PRO A 92 8.05 -4.21 -3.77
CA PRO A 92 9.01 -3.94 -4.81
C PRO A 92 8.32 -3.37 -6.04
N TYR A 93 8.83 -2.23 -6.51
CA TYR A 93 8.34 -1.56 -7.71
C TYR A 93 8.92 -2.25 -8.94
N TRP A 94 8.18 -3.21 -9.50
CA TRP A 94 8.73 -4.05 -10.57
C TRP A 94 8.85 -3.35 -11.94
N TRP A 95 8.11 -2.26 -12.21
CA TRP A 95 7.98 -1.79 -13.59
C TRP A 95 7.85 -0.29 -13.85
N ALA A 96 7.56 0.57 -12.86
CA ALA A 96 7.30 2.00 -13.16
C ALA A 96 8.52 2.89 -13.37
N ASN A 97 9.72 2.33 -13.52
CA ASN A 97 10.92 3.09 -13.90
C ASN A 97 11.39 2.80 -15.34
N LYS A 98 10.58 2.10 -16.15
CA LYS A 98 10.91 1.85 -17.56
C LYS A 98 10.03 2.69 -18.48
N CYS A 99 10.63 3.68 -19.15
CA CYS A 99 9.98 4.62 -20.06
C CYS A 99 9.48 4.01 -21.39
N LYS A 100 9.45 2.68 -21.55
CA LYS A 100 9.13 2.01 -22.81
C LYS A 100 8.06 0.94 -22.60
N ALA A 101 6.95 1.06 -23.33
CA ALA A 101 5.79 0.18 -23.22
C ALA A 101 6.13 -1.28 -23.57
N GLU A 102 7.14 -1.50 -24.41
CA GLU A 102 7.56 -2.83 -24.87
C GLU A 102 8.17 -3.66 -23.74
N ALA A 103 8.98 -3.02 -22.87
CA ALA A 103 9.56 -3.68 -21.69
C ALA A 103 8.50 -4.02 -20.63
N LEU A 104 7.37 -3.31 -20.66
CA LEU A 104 6.20 -3.55 -19.81
C LEU A 104 5.46 -4.81 -20.27
N ILE A 105 5.23 -4.96 -21.57
CA ILE A 105 4.56 -6.12 -22.17
C ILE A 105 5.40 -7.40 -21.98
N GLU A 106 6.71 -7.33 -22.20
CA GLU A 106 7.60 -8.49 -21.97
C GLU A 106 7.60 -8.98 -20.52
N GLU A 107 7.65 -8.06 -19.55
CA GLU A 107 7.60 -8.41 -18.11
C GLU A 107 6.24 -9.01 -17.73
N PHE A 108 5.15 -8.48 -18.29
CA PHE A 108 3.79 -9.04 -18.09
C PHE A 108 3.66 -10.45 -18.65
N GLU A 109 4.14 -10.69 -19.88
CA GLU A 109 4.07 -12.02 -20.51
C GLU A 109 4.98 -13.03 -19.80
N HIS A 110 6.19 -12.62 -19.39
CA HIS A 110 7.09 -13.46 -18.60
C HIS A 110 6.42 -13.92 -17.28
N ARG A 111 5.73 -13.02 -16.57
CA ARG A 111 5.03 -13.38 -15.32
C ARG A 111 3.79 -14.23 -15.55
N LYS A 112 3.09 -14.03 -16.67
CA LYS A 112 1.93 -14.85 -17.05
C LYS A 112 2.31 -16.33 -17.22
N GLN A 113 3.52 -16.60 -17.70
CA GLN A 113 4.05 -17.97 -17.88
C GLN A 113 4.36 -18.70 -16.57
N HIS A 114 4.61 -17.98 -15.47
CA HIS A 114 4.98 -18.56 -14.18
C HIS A 114 3.77 -18.89 -13.28
N GLY A 115 2.54 -18.71 -13.78
CA GLY A 115 1.32 -18.96 -13.02
C GLY A 115 1.17 -18.04 -11.80
N ARG A 116 0.15 -18.30 -10.97
CA ARG A 116 -0.07 -17.59 -9.70
C ARG A 116 0.59 -18.37 -8.57
N PRO A 117 1.74 -17.97 -8.01
CA PRO A 117 2.27 -18.60 -6.82
C PRO A 117 1.31 -18.37 -5.64
N GLY A 118 1.26 -19.31 -4.69
CA GLY A 118 0.22 -19.44 -3.65
C GLY A 118 0.12 -18.33 -2.60
N ASN A 119 0.75 -17.19 -2.82
CA ASN A 119 0.90 -16.05 -1.92
C ASN A 119 0.47 -14.74 -2.62
N LEU A 120 0.08 -13.74 -1.82
CA LEU A 120 -0.44 -12.47 -2.30
C LEU A 120 0.60 -11.76 -3.19
N GLN A 121 0.33 -11.67 -4.49
CA GLN A 121 1.03 -10.78 -5.39
C GLN A 121 0.23 -9.48 -5.52
N MET A 122 0.79 -8.39 -5.00
CA MET A 122 0.34 -7.05 -5.32
C MET A 122 1.01 -6.62 -6.62
N THR A 123 0.26 -6.66 -7.72
CA THR A 123 0.62 -5.96 -8.95
C THR A 123 0.16 -4.52 -8.78
N THR A 124 1.04 -3.65 -8.31
CA THR A 124 0.74 -2.22 -8.12
C THR A 124 0.67 -1.56 -9.49
N TYR A 125 -0.48 -0.98 -9.86
CA TYR A 125 -0.64 -0.17 -11.06
C TYR A 125 -0.57 1.31 -10.72
N ARG A 126 0.45 2.01 -11.23
CA ARG A 126 0.48 3.47 -11.22
C ARG A 126 -0.19 3.95 -12.51
N ILE A 127 -1.43 4.42 -12.40
CA ILE A 127 -2.03 5.27 -13.43
C ILE A 127 -1.48 6.67 -13.16
N ILE A 128 -0.81 7.22 -14.18
CA ILE A 128 -0.26 8.58 -14.19
C ILE A 128 -1.41 9.59 -14.15
#